data_AF-X0TCB7-F1
#
_entry.id   AF-X0TCB7-F1
#
_cell.length_a   1.000
_cell.length_b   1.000
_cell.length_c   1.000
_cell.angle_alpha   90.00
_cell.angle_beta   90.00
_cell.angle_gamma   90.00
#
_symmetry.space_group_name_H-M   'P 1'
#
loop_
_entity.id
_entity.type
_entity.pdbx_description
1 polymer ?
#
loop_
_entity_poly.entity_id
_entity_poly.type
_entity_poly.pdbx_seq_one_letter_code
_entity_poly.pdbx_strand_id
1 'polypeptide(L)'
;ACRSAHDAEDACRLDVDSLPQWCVDQYPQGDRQYEAIVIGSPNGAVAHIAALLDAPFLTTSFGLTFRHPTIDADNHLAYLESSREIVDSILAANEGTDFELIAHYDPLHDRSLVKYVNFIRVKLRELPDSYREFIDRHLGPGGRLILIDCAYAWPQYELQDRAYVQIGGLGGIPAETFLERWPLELPLQRRRESEWGCPEDFASSITDFAVDCGIETVEISFDHPWSYSLLAYSAYLACEGVRSRSLMIDCFNHLNPRTNVETGIPALWLPFNTEEGLGFVEDALGGKTFDRVHFTILPSFADSPDTAPLEPWIDLLSRHGDVELVG
;
A
#
# COMPACT_ATOMS: atom_id res chain seq x y z
N ALA A 1 -6.43 -21.43 6.13
CA ALA A 1 -5.09 -21.38 5.51
C ALA A 1 -5.28 -20.98 4.04
N CYS A 2 -4.74 -19.83 3.64
CA CYS A 2 -5.00 -19.07 2.42
C CYS A 2 -5.42 -19.90 1.19
N ARG A 3 -6.72 -19.94 0.88
CA ARG A 3 -7.22 -20.52 -0.39
C ARG A 3 -6.89 -19.64 -1.61
N SER A 4 -6.53 -18.38 -1.39
CA SER A 4 -6.22 -17.38 -2.42
C SER A 4 -4.74 -17.31 -2.84
N ALA A 5 -3.83 -18.03 -2.17
CA ALA A 5 -2.43 -18.02 -2.55
C ALA A 5 -2.18 -18.93 -3.77
N HIS A 6 -1.21 -18.56 -4.61
CA HIS A 6 -0.73 -19.36 -5.73
C HIS A 6 0.17 -20.47 -5.21
N ASP A 7 0.31 -21.58 -5.93
CA ASP A 7 1.38 -22.54 -5.58
C ASP A 7 2.72 -21.99 -6.12
N ALA A 8 3.86 -22.29 -5.48
CA ALA A 8 5.16 -21.76 -5.93
C ALA A 8 5.46 -22.07 -7.41
N GLU A 9 5.00 -23.22 -7.91
CA GLU A 9 5.15 -23.63 -9.31
C GLU A 9 4.41 -22.71 -10.30
N ASP A 10 3.38 -21.98 -9.86
CA ASP A 10 2.65 -21.02 -10.68
C ASP A 10 3.43 -19.73 -10.93
N ALA A 11 4.53 -19.50 -10.22
CA ALA A 11 5.38 -18.30 -10.39
C ALA A 11 5.87 -18.15 -11.84
N CYS A 12 6.17 -19.25 -12.53
CA CYS A 12 6.60 -19.24 -13.93
C CYS A 12 5.49 -18.88 -14.93
N ARG A 13 4.23 -18.78 -14.48
CA ARG A 13 3.06 -18.41 -15.31
C ARG A 13 2.66 -16.95 -15.15
N LEU A 14 3.29 -16.23 -14.23
CA LEU A 14 3.00 -14.82 -14.02
C LEU A 14 3.51 -14.02 -15.21
N ASP A 15 2.59 -13.34 -15.89
CA ASP A 15 2.88 -12.26 -16.83
C ASP A 15 2.78 -10.93 -16.06
N VAL A 16 3.90 -10.23 -15.89
CA VAL A 16 3.95 -8.98 -15.14
C VAL A 16 3.13 -7.88 -15.82
N ASP A 17 3.05 -7.85 -17.15
CA ASP A 17 2.28 -6.83 -17.89
C ASP A 17 0.77 -7.03 -17.73
N SER A 18 0.34 -8.23 -17.34
CA SER A 18 -1.07 -8.51 -17.00
C SER A 18 -1.54 -7.83 -15.71
N LEU A 19 -0.62 -7.45 -14.81
CA LEU A 19 -0.94 -6.80 -13.54
C LEU A 19 -1.48 -5.36 -13.70
N PRO A 20 -0.79 -4.44 -14.42
CA PRO A 20 -1.36 -3.12 -14.71
C PRO A 20 -2.58 -3.22 -15.63
N GLN A 21 -2.63 -4.20 -16.55
CA GLN A 21 -3.85 -4.45 -17.34
C GLN A 21 -5.03 -4.80 -16.43
N TRP A 22 -4.85 -5.73 -15.49
CA TRP A 22 -5.86 -6.08 -14.51
C TRP A 22 -6.33 -4.86 -13.69
N CYS A 23 -5.40 -3.96 -13.35
CA CYS A 23 -5.72 -2.72 -12.62
C CYS A 23 -6.65 -1.80 -13.44
N VAL A 24 -6.33 -1.56 -14.71
CA VAL A 24 -7.19 -0.70 -15.57
C VAL A 24 -8.54 -1.36 -15.90
N ASP A 25 -8.58 -2.69 -15.94
CA ASP A 25 -9.81 -3.46 -16.17
C ASP A 25 -10.84 -3.32 -15.03
N GLN A 26 -10.42 -2.82 -13.85
CA GLN A 26 -11.34 -2.52 -12.75
C GLN A 26 -12.21 -1.27 -13.02
N TYR A 27 -11.88 -0.49 -14.05
CA TYR A 27 -12.62 0.72 -14.42
C TYR A 27 -13.55 0.48 -15.62
N PRO A 28 -14.62 1.29 -15.77
CA PRO A 28 -15.55 1.16 -16.88
C PRO A 28 -14.84 1.31 -18.24
N GLN A 29 -14.98 0.31 -19.10
CA GLN A 29 -14.34 0.22 -20.43
C GLN A 29 -14.99 1.14 -21.51
N GLY A 30 -15.90 2.03 -21.12
CA GLY A 30 -16.58 2.96 -22.04
C GLY A 30 -15.86 4.32 -22.14
N ASP A 31 -16.43 5.28 -22.85
CA ASP A 31 -15.79 6.59 -23.12
C ASP A 31 -15.82 7.56 -21.93
N ARG A 32 -15.87 7.04 -20.69
CA ARG A 32 -15.85 7.89 -19.49
C ARG A 32 -14.53 8.64 -19.43
N GLN A 33 -14.64 9.96 -19.37
CA GLN A 33 -13.52 10.87 -19.17
C GLN A 33 -13.45 11.27 -17.69
N TYR A 34 -12.24 11.44 -17.17
CA TYR A 34 -11.97 11.87 -15.80
C TYR A 34 -11.21 13.19 -15.80
N GLU A 35 -11.50 14.05 -14.83
CA GLU A 35 -10.76 15.31 -14.64
C GLU A 35 -9.38 15.08 -14.00
N ALA A 36 -9.21 13.93 -13.33
CA ALA A 36 -7.94 13.51 -12.79
C ALA A 36 -7.79 11.98 -12.85
N ILE A 37 -6.53 11.53 -12.93
CA ILE A 37 -6.14 10.15 -12.68
C ILE A 37 -5.06 10.16 -11.60
N VAL A 38 -5.27 9.39 -10.54
CA VAL A 38 -4.30 9.20 -9.46
C VAL A 38 -3.41 8.02 -9.81
N ILE A 39 -2.09 8.18 -9.68
CA ILE A 39 -1.12 7.15 -10.06
C ILE A 39 0.06 7.12 -9.10
N GLY A 40 0.57 5.93 -8.74
CA GLY A 40 1.77 5.79 -7.90
C GLY A 40 1.60 4.85 -6.70
N SER A 41 2.18 5.23 -5.56
CA SER A 41 2.25 4.43 -4.33
C SER A 41 0.88 3.91 -3.88
N PRO A 42 0.70 2.59 -3.65
CA PRO A 42 -0.52 2.08 -3.02
C PRO A 42 -0.63 2.63 -1.59
N ASN A 43 -1.77 3.20 -1.23
CA ASN A 43 -2.04 3.72 0.11
C ASN A 43 -3.56 3.86 0.32
N GLY A 44 -4.10 3.46 1.47
CA GLY A 44 -5.56 3.53 1.69
C GLY A 44 -6.09 4.96 1.80
N ALA A 45 -5.31 5.89 2.35
CA ALA A 45 -5.66 7.31 2.33
C ALA A 45 -5.66 7.89 0.91
N VAL A 46 -4.78 7.38 0.02
CA VAL A 46 -4.80 7.74 -1.39
C VAL A 46 -6.04 7.20 -2.09
N ALA A 47 -6.48 5.99 -1.76
CA ALA A 47 -7.75 5.46 -2.26
C ALA A 47 -8.96 6.33 -1.85
N HIS A 48 -8.93 6.90 -0.64
CA HIS A 48 -9.91 7.90 -0.22
C HIS A 48 -9.86 9.19 -1.05
N ILE A 49 -8.66 9.71 -1.31
CA ILE A 49 -8.48 10.90 -2.16
C ILE A 49 -8.98 10.63 -3.59
N ALA A 50 -8.63 9.49 -4.18
CA ALA A 50 -9.09 9.09 -5.51
C ALA A 50 -10.62 8.98 -5.56
N ALA A 51 -11.24 8.38 -4.54
CA ALA A 51 -12.69 8.27 -4.46
C ALA A 51 -13.38 9.64 -4.33
N LEU A 52 -12.81 10.57 -3.55
CA LEU A 52 -13.32 11.94 -3.44
C LEU A 52 -13.28 12.71 -4.76
N LEU A 53 -12.23 12.48 -5.56
CA LEU A 53 -12.03 13.09 -6.86
C LEU A 53 -12.80 12.39 -7.99
N ASP A 54 -13.50 11.29 -7.69
CA ASP A 54 -14.09 10.39 -8.69
C ASP A 54 -13.06 9.97 -9.76
N ALA A 55 -11.81 9.77 -9.32
CA ALA A 55 -10.66 9.50 -10.16
C ALA A 55 -10.23 8.03 -10.10
N PRO A 56 -9.79 7.43 -11.22
CA PRO A 56 -9.10 6.15 -11.20
C PRO A 56 -7.82 6.23 -10.38
N PHE A 57 -7.50 5.15 -9.68
CA PHE A 57 -6.23 4.94 -8.99
C PHE A 57 -5.44 3.81 -9.65
N LEU A 58 -4.32 4.17 -10.30
CA LEU A 58 -3.41 3.28 -11.00
C LEU A 58 -2.17 3.04 -10.14
N THR A 59 -2.03 1.86 -9.55
CA THR A 59 -0.94 1.60 -8.60
C THR A 59 0.37 1.22 -9.29
N THR A 60 1.51 1.57 -8.67
CA THR A 60 2.85 1.13 -9.08
C THR A 60 3.24 -0.26 -8.55
N SER A 61 2.48 -0.82 -7.59
CA SER A 61 2.89 -2.04 -6.90
C SER A 61 1.77 -3.06 -6.72
N PHE A 62 2.13 -4.33 -6.87
CA PHE A 62 1.23 -5.47 -6.77
C PHE A 62 1.77 -6.48 -5.77
N GLY A 63 0.98 -6.80 -4.74
CA GLY A 63 1.31 -7.84 -3.76
C GLY A 63 0.83 -9.22 -4.21
N LEU A 64 1.75 -10.18 -4.27
CA LEU A 64 1.51 -11.56 -4.64
C LEU A 64 1.86 -12.49 -3.49
N THR A 65 1.11 -13.58 -3.36
CA THR A 65 1.35 -14.61 -2.33
C THR A 65 1.52 -15.98 -2.95
N PHE A 66 2.61 -16.65 -2.61
CA PHE A 66 2.96 -17.99 -3.11
C PHE A 66 3.09 -18.96 -1.93
N ARG A 67 2.40 -20.09 -2.00
CA ARG A 67 2.44 -21.13 -0.98
C ARG A 67 3.76 -21.88 -1.02
N HIS A 68 4.28 -22.15 0.17
CA HIS A 68 5.39 -23.05 0.39
C HIS A 68 5.02 -24.09 1.48
N PRO A 69 5.76 -25.21 1.60
CA PRO A 69 5.63 -26.10 2.75
C PRO A 69 5.75 -25.33 4.06
N THR A 70 5.14 -25.79 5.16
CA THR A 70 5.17 -25.02 6.41
C THR A 70 6.60 -24.73 6.87
N ILE A 71 6.94 -23.45 6.98
CA ILE A 71 8.24 -22.95 7.48
C ILE A 71 8.01 -22.37 8.88
N ASP A 72 8.97 -22.54 9.78
CA ASP A 72 8.96 -21.82 11.06
C ASP A 72 9.09 -20.32 10.77
N ALA A 73 8.21 -19.51 11.33
CA ALA A 73 8.22 -18.07 11.09
C ALA A 73 9.55 -17.40 11.49
N ASP A 74 10.39 -18.01 12.34
CA ASP A 74 11.71 -17.48 12.69
C ASP A 74 12.84 -17.98 11.77
N ASN A 75 12.56 -18.96 10.89
CA ASN A 75 13.53 -19.52 9.94
C ASN A 75 13.61 -18.71 8.63
N HIS A 76 14.11 -17.48 8.76
CA HIS A 76 14.32 -16.55 7.65
C HIS A 76 15.17 -17.12 6.49
N LEU A 77 16.11 -18.03 6.77
CA LEU A 77 16.92 -18.66 5.72
C LEU A 77 16.10 -19.62 4.84
N ALA A 78 15.21 -20.41 5.44
CA ALA A 78 14.31 -21.26 4.67
C ALA A 78 13.29 -20.42 3.88
N TYR A 79 12.79 -19.33 4.47
CA TYR A 79 11.90 -18.39 3.78
C TYR A 79 12.61 -17.74 2.57
N LEU A 80 13.87 -17.35 2.74
CA LEU A 80 14.71 -16.78 1.68
C LEU A 80 14.94 -17.77 0.55
N GLU A 81 15.27 -19.02 0.85
CA GLU A 81 15.48 -20.05 -0.17
C GLU A 81 14.22 -20.26 -1.02
N SER A 82 13.05 -20.40 -0.36
CA SER A 82 11.76 -20.47 -1.05
C SER A 82 11.48 -19.22 -1.90
N SER A 83 11.85 -18.03 -1.38
CA SER A 83 11.68 -16.78 -2.12
C SER A 83 12.57 -16.72 -3.37
N ARG A 84 13.80 -17.25 -3.32
CA ARG A 84 14.72 -17.29 -4.47
C ARG A 84 14.12 -18.09 -5.62
N GLU A 85 13.59 -19.28 -5.35
CA GLU A 85 12.96 -20.14 -6.37
C GLU A 85 11.80 -19.43 -7.09
N ILE A 86 10.97 -18.71 -6.32
CA ILE A 86 9.83 -17.93 -6.85
C ILE A 86 10.32 -16.74 -7.68
N VAL A 87 11.27 -15.97 -7.15
CA VAL A 87 11.86 -14.80 -7.82
C VAL A 87 12.50 -15.21 -9.14
N ASP A 88 13.32 -16.26 -9.14
CA ASP A 88 14.00 -16.76 -10.34
C ASP A 88 12.98 -17.17 -11.41
N SER A 89 11.90 -17.83 -10.98
CA SER A 89 10.80 -18.25 -11.87
C SER A 89 10.07 -17.07 -12.50
N ILE A 90 9.78 -16.01 -11.73
CA ILE A 90 9.12 -14.80 -12.25
C ILE A 90 10.04 -14.05 -13.22
N LEU A 91 11.31 -13.87 -12.86
CA LEU A 91 12.27 -13.16 -13.72
C LEU A 91 12.48 -13.88 -15.05
N ALA A 92 12.63 -15.21 -15.03
CA ALA A 92 12.79 -16.02 -16.23
C ALA A 92 11.54 -16.01 -17.14
N ALA A 93 10.33 -15.90 -16.56
CA ALA A 93 9.09 -15.83 -17.32
C ALA A 93 8.85 -14.45 -17.97
N ASN A 94 9.53 -13.40 -17.49
CA ASN A 94 9.31 -12.01 -17.89
C ASN A 94 10.62 -11.36 -18.38
N GLU A 95 11.37 -12.09 -19.21
CA GLU A 95 12.57 -11.59 -19.87
C GLU A 95 12.20 -10.43 -20.82
N GLY A 96 12.60 -9.21 -20.47
CA GLY A 96 12.37 -8.00 -21.29
C GLY A 96 11.44 -6.96 -20.69
N THR A 97 10.69 -7.29 -19.64
CA THR A 97 9.88 -6.31 -18.88
C THR A 97 10.72 -5.69 -17.77
N ASP A 98 10.65 -4.37 -17.57
CA ASP A 98 11.39 -3.68 -16.50
C ASP A 98 10.53 -3.48 -15.25
N PHE A 99 10.85 -4.25 -14.22
CA PHE A 99 10.18 -4.26 -12.92
C PHE A 99 11.16 -4.73 -11.85
N GLU A 100 10.81 -4.49 -10.59
CA GLU A 100 11.53 -5.02 -9.44
C GLU A 100 10.68 -6.01 -8.66
N LEU A 101 11.34 -6.98 -8.06
CA LEU A 101 10.74 -7.91 -7.11
C LEU A 101 11.28 -7.65 -5.72
N ILE A 102 10.38 -7.62 -4.74
CA ILE A 102 10.75 -7.57 -3.33
C ILE A 102 10.12 -8.76 -2.62
N ALA A 103 10.94 -9.71 -2.20
CA ALA A 103 10.54 -10.74 -1.25
C ALA A 103 10.47 -10.10 0.13
N HIS A 104 9.25 -9.87 0.62
CA HIS A 104 9.01 -9.26 1.91
C HIS A 104 8.83 -10.36 2.95
N TYR A 105 9.56 -10.26 4.05
CA TYR A 105 9.52 -11.19 5.15
C TYR A 105 9.33 -10.41 6.45
N ASP A 106 8.12 -10.45 7.01
CA ASP A 106 7.84 -9.88 8.32
C ASP A 106 7.47 -10.99 9.33
N PRO A 107 8.44 -11.46 10.13
CA PRO A 107 8.21 -12.52 11.12
C PRO A 107 7.44 -12.06 12.37
N LEU A 108 7.13 -10.77 12.48
CA LEU A 108 6.43 -10.17 13.61
C LEU A 108 4.98 -9.82 13.23
N HIS A 109 4.78 -8.97 12.23
CA HIS A 109 3.45 -8.52 11.79
C HIS A 109 2.72 -9.55 10.92
N ASP A 110 3.47 -10.30 10.09
CA ASP A 110 2.90 -11.31 9.20
C ASP A 110 3.16 -12.75 9.71
N ARG A 111 3.49 -12.90 11.00
CA ARG A 111 3.93 -14.17 11.60
C ARG A 111 3.01 -15.36 11.31
N SER A 112 1.70 -15.12 11.25
CA SER A 112 0.70 -16.15 10.98
C SER A 112 0.71 -16.60 9.50
N LEU A 113 1.13 -15.72 8.60
CA LEU A 113 1.13 -15.89 7.15
C LEU A 113 2.48 -16.40 6.62
N VAL A 114 3.61 -15.85 7.08
CA VAL A 114 4.97 -16.27 6.64
C VAL A 114 5.28 -17.74 6.90
N LYS A 115 4.49 -18.41 7.74
CA LYS A 115 4.55 -19.87 7.93
C LYS A 115 4.12 -20.66 6.70
N TYR A 116 3.32 -20.06 5.83
CA TYR A 116 2.60 -20.77 4.76
C TYR A 116 2.78 -20.12 3.39
N VAL A 117 3.11 -18.83 3.33
CA VAL A 117 3.25 -18.09 2.07
C VAL A 117 4.45 -17.17 2.07
N ASN A 118 5.06 -17.02 0.89
CA ASN A 118 5.98 -15.94 0.57
C ASN A 118 5.18 -14.75 0.05
N PHE A 119 5.45 -13.56 0.57
CA PHE A 119 4.99 -12.29 0.02
C PHE A 119 6.01 -11.76 -0.97
N ILE A 120 5.63 -11.74 -2.24
CA ILE A 120 6.44 -11.15 -3.32
C ILE A 120 5.71 -9.92 -3.82
N ARG A 121 6.39 -8.76 -3.81
CA ARG A 121 5.85 -7.53 -4.37
C ARG A 121 6.50 -7.26 -5.71
N VAL A 122 5.68 -7.10 -6.75
CA VAL A 122 6.09 -6.54 -8.03
C VAL A 122 6.00 -5.03 -7.92
N LYS A 123 7.07 -4.33 -8.30
CA LYS A 123 7.15 -2.87 -8.36
C LYS A 123 7.48 -2.48 -9.80
N LEU A 124 6.59 -1.74 -10.43
CA LEU A 124 6.82 -1.23 -11.78
C LEU A 124 7.93 -0.17 -11.73
N ARG A 125 8.88 -0.20 -12.68
CA ARG A 125 9.93 0.83 -12.79
C ARG A 125 9.63 1.89 -13.85
N GLU A 126 8.75 1.58 -14.79
CA GLU A 126 8.33 2.51 -15.83
C GLU A 126 6.80 2.51 -15.95
N LEU A 127 6.25 3.56 -16.55
CA LEU A 127 4.84 3.66 -16.89
C LEU A 127 4.48 2.60 -17.96
N PRO A 128 3.67 1.59 -17.62
CA PRO A 128 3.35 0.49 -18.53
C PRO A 128 2.38 0.96 -19.64
N ASP A 129 2.41 0.28 -20.77
CA ASP A 129 1.58 0.61 -21.95
C ASP A 129 0.09 0.64 -21.63
N SER A 130 -0.41 -0.32 -20.84
CA SER A 130 -1.82 -0.35 -20.42
C SER A 130 -2.23 0.89 -19.64
N TYR A 131 -1.35 1.49 -18.84
CA TYR A 131 -1.61 2.76 -18.18
C TYR A 131 -1.53 3.94 -19.17
N ARG A 132 -0.58 3.94 -20.11
CA ARG A 132 -0.49 4.98 -21.15
C ARG A 132 -1.77 5.04 -21.98
N GLU A 133 -2.23 3.88 -22.48
CA GLU A 133 -3.46 3.76 -23.25
C GLU A 133 -4.69 4.16 -22.44
N PHE A 134 -4.73 3.78 -21.17
CA PHE A 134 -5.83 4.17 -20.28
C PHE A 134 -5.85 5.69 -20.07
N ILE A 135 -4.71 6.31 -19.81
CA ILE A 135 -4.61 7.77 -19.62
C ILE A 135 -5.01 8.51 -20.90
N ASP A 136 -4.48 8.11 -22.07
CA ASP A 136 -4.82 8.72 -23.36
C ASP A 136 -6.32 8.64 -23.66
N ARG A 137 -6.94 7.50 -23.35
CA ARG A 137 -8.37 7.29 -23.60
C ARG A 137 -9.27 7.99 -22.60
N HIS A 138 -8.89 8.05 -21.33
CA HIS A 138 -9.81 8.39 -20.24
C HIS A 138 -9.50 9.70 -19.52
N LEU A 139 -8.34 10.33 -19.74
CA LEU A 139 -8.06 11.64 -19.19
C LEU A 139 -8.75 12.72 -20.04
N GLY A 140 -9.71 13.43 -19.44
CA GLY A 140 -10.46 14.47 -20.12
C GLY A 140 -9.59 15.66 -20.55
N PRO A 141 -10.03 16.48 -21.51
CA PRO A 141 -9.32 17.69 -21.91
C PRO A 141 -9.05 18.61 -20.72
N GLY A 142 -7.78 18.96 -20.47
CA GLY A 142 -7.36 19.76 -19.33
C GLY A 142 -7.31 19.00 -17.99
N GLY A 143 -7.50 17.68 -18.02
CA GLY A 143 -7.34 16.81 -16.87
C GLY A 143 -5.90 16.70 -16.39
N ARG A 144 -5.73 16.15 -15.19
CA ARG A 144 -4.44 16.11 -14.47
C ARG A 144 -4.03 14.70 -14.09
N LEU A 145 -2.73 14.44 -14.11
CA LEU A 145 -2.16 13.29 -13.41
C LEU A 145 -1.80 13.70 -11.99
N ILE A 146 -2.27 12.95 -11.00
CA ILE A 146 -1.91 13.13 -9.61
C ILE A 146 -0.92 12.03 -9.24
N LEU A 147 0.37 12.36 -9.22
CA LEU A 147 1.43 11.43 -8.88
C LEU A 147 1.57 11.35 -7.36
N ILE A 148 1.44 10.13 -6.83
CA ILE A 148 1.66 9.81 -5.43
C ILE A 148 3.05 9.18 -5.30
N ASP A 149 4.01 9.96 -4.79
CA ASP A 149 5.39 9.52 -4.54
C ASP A 149 5.60 9.37 -3.03
N CYS A 150 5.30 8.20 -2.47
CA CYS A 150 5.68 7.95 -1.08
C CYS A 150 7.17 7.63 -1.01
N ALA A 151 7.90 8.52 -0.35
CA ALA A 151 9.34 8.44 -0.21
C ALA A 151 9.82 7.55 0.95
N TYR A 152 8.89 6.86 1.62
CA TYR A 152 9.21 5.97 2.74
C TYR A 152 10.22 4.91 2.33
N ALA A 153 11.29 4.80 3.13
CA ALA A 153 12.46 4.02 2.80
C ALA A 153 12.81 3.00 3.88
N TRP A 154 13.27 1.84 3.46
CA TRP A 154 13.63 0.72 4.33
C TRP A 154 14.92 0.04 3.84
N PRO A 155 15.74 -0.54 4.73
CA PRO A 155 16.91 -1.33 4.33
C PRO A 155 16.49 -2.65 3.67
N GLN A 156 17.04 -2.93 2.49
CA GLN A 156 16.76 -4.13 1.72
C GLN A 156 18.06 -4.81 1.30
N TYR A 157 18.08 -6.13 1.38
CA TYR A 157 19.19 -6.94 0.89
C TYR A 157 19.05 -7.14 -0.62
N GLU A 158 20.15 -6.98 -1.34
CA GLU A 158 20.23 -7.31 -2.77
C GLU A 158 20.32 -8.82 -2.95
N LEU A 159 19.28 -9.39 -3.56
CA LEU A 159 19.21 -10.83 -3.82
C LEU A 159 19.93 -11.18 -5.12
N GLN A 160 19.66 -10.38 -6.15
CA GLN A 160 20.26 -10.35 -7.48
C GLN A 160 19.75 -9.11 -8.24
N ASP A 161 20.08 -9.00 -9.53
CA ASP A 161 19.60 -7.91 -10.37
C ASP A 161 18.06 -7.81 -10.34
N ARG A 162 17.55 -6.60 -10.07
CA ARG A 162 16.12 -6.26 -9.93
C ARG A 162 15.35 -7.03 -8.86
N ALA A 163 16.01 -7.77 -7.97
CA ALA A 163 15.34 -8.53 -6.92
C ALA A 163 15.97 -8.30 -5.54
N TYR A 164 15.11 -8.06 -4.56
CA TYR A 164 15.49 -7.64 -3.23
C TYR A 164 14.75 -8.44 -2.17
N VAL A 165 15.30 -8.44 -0.96
CA VAL A 165 14.65 -8.99 0.23
C VAL A 165 14.50 -7.89 1.25
N GLN A 166 13.27 -7.69 1.70
CA GLN A 166 12.96 -6.79 2.80
C GLN A 166 12.62 -7.62 4.04
N ILE A 167 13.28 -7.33 5.16
CA ILE A 167 12.95 -7.94 6.45
C ILE A 167 12.28 -6.89 7.34
N GLY A 168 11.08 -7.19 7.79
CA GLY A 168 10.20 -6.26 8.48
C GLY A 168 9.59 -5.20 7.54
N GLY A 169 8.75 -4.36 8.11
CA GLY A 169 8.11 -3.25 7.43
C GLY A 169 7.66 -2.17 8.39
N LEU A 170 6.80 -1.28 7.88
CA LEU A 170 6.21 -0.20 8.65
C LEU A 170 5.54 -0.74 9.93
N GLY A 171 5.81 -0.09 11.06
CA GLY A 171 5.24 -0.39 12.37
C GLY A 171 6.01 0.35 13.47
N GLY A 172 5.81 -0.04 14.71
CA GLY A 172 6.52 0.50 15.88
C GLY A 172 7.92 -0.08 16.10
N ILE A 173 8.38 -1.00 15.25
CA ILE A 173 9.64 -1.73 15.42
C ILE A 173 10.71 -1.21 14.45
N PRO A 174 11.86 -0.69 14.94
CA PRO A 174 12.92 -0.19 14.08
C PRO A 174 13.54 -1.28 13.20
N ALA A 175 13.94 -0.92 11.97
CA ALA A 175 14.53 -1.84 11.01
C ALA A 175 15.78 -2.56 11.56
N GLU A 176 16.58 -1.88 12.37
CA GLU A 176 17.78 -2.45 13.01
C GLU A 176 17.45 -3.66 13.87
N THR A 177 16.29 -3.65 14.55
CA THR A 177 15.83 -4.77 15.38
C THR A 177 15.56 -6.01 14.53
N PHE A 178 15.05 -5.83 13.31
CA PHE A 178 14.84 -6.92 12.37
C PHE A 178 16.17 -7.46 11.83
N LEU A 179 17.06 -6.57 11.40
CA LEU A 179 18.36 -6.96 10.81
C LEU A 179 19.29 -7.65 11.82
N GLU A 180 19.21 -7.30 13.11
CA GLU A 180 19.96 -7.98 14.17
C GLU A 180 19.44 -9.40 14.45
N ARG A 181 18.13 -9.62 14.34
CA ARG A 181 17.47 -10.90 14.66
C ARG A 181 17.46 -11.88 13.49
N TRP A 182 17.33 -11.38 12.26
CA TRP A 182 17.27 -12.17 11.04
C TRP A 182 18.30 -11.68 10.00
N PRO A 183 19.60 -11.71 10.33
CA PRO A 183 20.63 -11.17 9.44
C PRO A 183 20.80 -12.04 8.18
N LEU A 184 21.05 -11.39 7.04
CA LEU A 184 21.46 -12.05 5.80
C LEU A 184 22.89 -11.66 5.40
N GLU A 185 23.64 -12.61 4.86
CA GLU A 185 24.96 -12.39 4.26
C GLU A 185 24.83 -11.90 2.81
N LEU A 186 24.17 -10.75 2.62
CA LEU A 186 23.93 -10.12 1.32
C LEU A 186 24.24 -8.61 1.39
N PRO A 187 24.53 -7.96 0.25
CA PRO A 187 24.69 -6.50 0.22
C PRO A 187 23.41 -5.81 0.71
N LEU A 188 23.55 -4.82 1.58
CA LEU A 188 22.42 -4.07 2.14
C LEU A 188 22.41 -2.66 1.57
N GLN A 189 21.24 -2.20 1.14
CA GLN A 189 21.02 -0.85 0.63
C GLN A 189 19.72 -0.26 1.15
N ARG A 190 19.66 1.07 1.24
CA ARG A 190 18.44 1.78 1.63
C ARG A 190 17.65 2.13 0.38
N ARG A 191 16.40 1.65 0.28
CA ARG A 191 15.54 1.78 -0.89
C ARG A 191 14.12 2.19 -0.49
N ARG A 192 13.29 2.52 -1.47
CA ARG A 192 11.84 2.68 -1.31
C ARG A 192 11.24 1.40 -0.71
N GLU A 193 10.45 1.57 0.34
CA GLU A 193 9.90 0.46 1.10
C GLU A 193 8.93 -0.37 0.25
N SER A 194 8.91 -1.68 0.53
CA SER A 194 8.20 -2.67 -0.27
C SER A 194 6.68 -2.45 -0.38
N GLU A 195 5.98 -2.01 0.64
CA GLU A 195 4.53 -1.82 0.61
C GLU A 195 4.20 -0.45 0.03
N TRP A 196 4.73 0.60 0.63
CA TRP A 196 4.27 1.96 0.45
C TRP A 196 5.11 2.76 -0.54
N GLY A 197 6.40 2.43 -0.65
CA GLY A 197 7.36 3.23 -1.42
C GLY A 197 7.09 3.22 -2.92
N CYS A 198 7.17 4.40 -3.55
CA CYS A 198 7.11 4.54 -5.01
C CYS A 198 8.53 4.41 -5.60
N PRO A 199 8.78 3.50 -6.56
CA PRO A 199 10.07 3.46 -7.26
C PRO A 199 10.39 4.82 -7.93
N GLU A 200 11.62 5.31 -7.76
CA GLU A 200 12.05 6.61 -8.28
C GLU A 200 11.99 6.67 -9.82
N ASP A 201 12.38 5.57 -10.48
CA ASP A 201 12.30 5.43 -11.93
C ASP A 201 10.83 5.51 -12.41
N PHE A 202 9.89 4.93 -11.64
CA PHE A 202 8.49 4.96 -11.99
C PHE A 202 7.95 6.39 -11.93
N ALA A 203 8.19 7.09 -10.81
CA ALA A 203 7.81 8.50 -10.65
C ALA A 203 8.40 9.39 -11.77
N SER A 204 9.65 9.15 -12.14
CA SER A 204 10.31 9.86 -13.25
C SER A 204 9.62 9.57 -14.59
N SER A 205 9.31 8.31 -14.87
CA SER A 205 8.63 7.91 -16.11
C SER A 205 7.22 8.51 -16.27
N ILE A 206 6.49 8.72 -15.17
CA ILE A 206 5.20 9.42 -15.17
C ILE A 206 5.39 10.89 -15.54
N THR A 207 6.40 11.52 -14.93
CA THR A 207 6.70 12.94 -15.15
C THR A 207 7.11 13.18 -16.60
N ASP A 208 7.99 12.35 -17.15
CA ASP A 208 8.43 12.43 -18.54
C ASP A 208 7.26 12.23 -19.52
N PHE A 209 6.44 11.21 -19.29
CA PHE A 209 5.24 10.98 -20.11
C PHE A 209 4.27 12.16 -20.07
N ALA A 210 4.02 12.73 -18.89
CA ALA A 210 3.12 13.87 -18.76
C ALA A 210 3.65 15.09 -19.52
N VAL A 211 4.96 15.37 -19.45
CA VAL A 211 5.61 16.45 -20.21
C VAL A 211 5.46 16.23 -21.72
N ASP A 212 5.74 15.02 -22.20
CA ASP A 212 5.65 14.68 -23.62
C ASP A 212 4.22 14.82 -24.18
N CYS A 213 3.22 14.50 -23.36
CA CYS A 213 1.80 14.62 -23.71
C CYS A 213 1.20 16.00 -23.40
N GLY A 214 1.94 16.91 -22.77
CA GLY A 214 1.43 18.22 -22.36
C GLY A 214 0.34 18.15 -21.27
N ILE A 215 0.41 17.13 -20.41
CA ILE A 215 -0.51 16.89 -19.29
C ILE A 215 0.04 17.58 -18.03
N GLU A 216 -0.82 18.26 -17.27
CA GLU A 216 -0.44 18.84 -15.98
C GLU A 216 -0.33 17.74 -14.93
N THR A 217 0.83 17.67 -14.27
CA THR A 217 1.07 16.76 -13.14
C THR A 217 1.01 17.52 -11.82
N VAL A 218 0.28 16.96 -10.86
CA VAL A 218 0.31 17.36 -9.45
C VAL A 218 0.99 16.27 -8.66
N GLU A 219 2.21 16.53 -8.22
CA GLU A 219 2.95 15.60 -7.36
C GLU A 219 2.59 15.81 -5.89
N ILE A 220 2.23 14.72 -5.22
CA ILE A 220 2.02 14.64 -3.79
C ILE A 220 3.08 13.68 -3.25
N SER A 221 4.13 14.26 -2.67
CA SER A 221 5.26 13.50 -2.12
C SER A 221 5.35 13.68 -0.60
N PHE A 222 5.43 12.57 0.10
CA PHE A 222 5.65 12.51 1.55
C PHE A 222 6.60 11.39 1.91
N ASP A 223 7.46 11.65 2.89
CA ASP A 223 8.44 10.69 3.41
C ASP A 223 7.82 9.52 4.20
N HIS A 224 6.52 9.61 4.54
CA HIS A 224 5.88 8.64 5.40
C HIS A 224 4.41 8.36 5.01
N PRO A 225 3.94 7.10 5.02
CA PRO A 225 2.57 6.75 4.67
C PRO A 225 1.49 7.40 5.56
N TRP A 226 1.79 7.62 6.86
CA TRP A 226 0.90 8.34 7.80
C TRP A 226 0.53 9.76 7.32
N SER A 227 1.41 10.44 6.58
CA SER A 227 1.16 11.82 6.14
C SER A 227 -0.03 11.91 5.17
N TYR A 228 -0.25 10.87 4.37
CA TYR A 228 -1.38 10.81 3.45
C TYR A 228 -2.72 10.72 4.20
N SER A 229 -2.74 10.13 5.39
CA SER A 229 -3.95 10.02 6.23
C SER A 229 -4.51 11.39 6.60
N LEU A 230 -3.65 12.34 6.99
CA LEU A 230 -4.07 13.70 7.30
C LEU A 230 -4.49 14.48 6.07
N LEU A 231 -3.84 14.23 4.92
CA LEU A 231 -4.23 14.84 3.65
C LEU A 231 -5.63 14.37 3.24
N ALA A 232 -5.90 13.06 3.27
CA ALA A 232 -7.21 12.51 2.94
C ALA A 232 -8.30 13.03 3.89
N TYR A 233 -8.03 13.06 5.19
CA TYR A 233 -8.96 13.61 6.16
C TYR A 233 -9.26 15.09 5.91
N SER A 234 -8.22 15.88 5.62
CA SER A 234 -8.38 17.30 5.29
C SER A 234 -9.15 17.50 3.98
N ALA A 235 -8.95 16.64 2.98
CA ALA A 235 -9.68 16.67 1.72
C ALA A 235 -11.18 16.45 1.95
N TYR A 236 -11.58 15.46 2.76
CA TYR A 236 -12.99 15.28 3.14
C TYR A 236 -13.56 16.52 3.82
N LEU A 237 -12.83 17.12 4.76
CA LEU A 237 -13.30 18.30 5.48
C LEU A 237 -13.46 19.53 4.58
N ALA A 238 -12.79 19.57 3.42
CA ALA A 238 -12.94 20.62 2.43
C ALA A 238 -14.14 20.43 1.50
N CYS A 239 -14.76 19.24 1.46
CA CYS A 239 -15.91 18.96 0.62
C CYS A 239 -17.19 19.61 1.16
N GLU A 240 -18.05 20.07 0.25
CA GLU A 240 -19.39 20.52 0.61
C GLU A 240 -20.24 19.35 1.13
N GLY A 241 -21.08 19.62 2.14
CA GLY A 241 -21.98 18.60 2.70
C GLY A 241 -21.30 17.57 3.62
N VAL A 242 -20.00 17.73 3.93
CA VAL A 242 -19.30 16.85 4.86
C VAL A 242 -19.99 16.80 6.23
N ARG A 243 -20.17 15.59 6.74
CA ARG A 243 -20.72 15.31 8.08
C ARG A 243 -19.61 15.36 9.11
N SER A 244 -19.06 16.54 9.33
CA SER A 244 -17.89 16.76 10.21
C SER A 244 -18.09 16.41 11.69
N ARG A 245 -19.33 16.10 12.12
CA ARG A 245 -19.63 15.56 13.45
C ARG A 245 -19.58 14.03 13.53
N SER A 246 -19.25 13.35 12.44
CA SER A 246 -18.97 11.92 12.43
C SER A 246 -17.57 11.67 11.88
N LEU A 247 -16.95 10.58 12.27
CA LEU A 247 -15.64 10.17 11.77
C LEU A 247 -15.66 8.67 11.53
N MET A 248 -15.00 8.23 10.46
CA MET A 248 -14.71 6.83 10.20
C MET A 248 -13.19 6.63 10.20
N ILE A 249 -12.70 5.76 11.07
CA ILE A 249 -11.29 5.40 11.16
C ILE A 249 -11.16 3.97 10.61
N ASP A 250 -10.49 3.86 9.48
CA ASP A 250 -10.28 2.61 8.75
C ASP A 250 -8.79 2.21 8.83
N CYS A 251 -8.48 0.93 8.68
CA CYS A 251 -7.12 0.42 8.92
C CYS A 251 -6.65 -0.53 7.82
N PHE A 252 -5.45 -0.30 7.30
CA PHE A 252 -4.78 -1.09 6.29
C PHE A 252 -5.68 -1.38 5.08
N ASN A 253 -5.93 -2.64 4.73
CA ASN A 253 -6.83 -3.06 3.66
C ASN A 253 -8.31 -3.18 4.10
N HIS A 254 -8.64 -2.91 5.37
CA HIS A 254 -10.02 -2.82 5.87
C HIS A 254 -10.54 -1.39 5.71
N LEU A 255 -10.86 -1.02 4.47
CA LEU A 255 -11.44 0.27 4.15
C LEU A 255 -12.55 0.17 3.10
N ASN A 256 -13.43 1.17 3.05
CA ASN A 256 -14.39 1.33 1.96
C ASN A 256 -14.66 2.81 1.63
N PRO A 257 -13.83 3.44 0.78
CA PRO A 257 -13.96 4.85 0.44
C PRO A 257 -15.32 5.24 -0.13
N ARG A 258 -16.02 4.32 -0.81
CA ARG A 258 -17.36 4.56 -1.35
C ARG A 258 -18.34 4.91 -0.24
N THR A 259 -18.29 4.21 0.90
CA THR A 259 -19.15 4.51 2.05
C THR A 259 -18.96 5.95 2.53
N ASN A 260 -17.71 6.41 2.63
CA ASN A 260 -17.40 7.76 3.06
C ASN A 260 -17.92 8.82 2.07
N VAL A 261 -17.74 8.59 0.76
CA VAL A 261 -18.26 9.49 -0.29
C VAL A 261 -19.79 9.54 -0.27
N GLU A 262 -20.46 8.38 -0.21
CA GLU A 262 -21.93 8.30 -0.25
C GLU A 262 -22.60 8.86 1.00
N THR A 263 -21.97 8.73 2.17
CA THR A 263 -22.52 9.22 3.44
C THR A 263 -22.07 10.64 3.78
N GLY A 264 -20.98 11.13 3.18
CA GLY A 264 -20.31 12.38 3.55
C GLY A 264 -19.55 12.29 4.88
N ILE A 265 -19.34 11.10 5.45
CA ILE A 265 -18.57 10.92 6.69
C ILE A 265 -17.07 10.95 6.35
N PRO A 266 -16.28 11.86 6.93
CA PRO A 266 -14.85 11.94 6.67
C PRO A 266 -14.11 10.68 7.16
N ALA A 267 -13.08 10.27 6.42
CA ALA A 267 -12.22 9.16 6.81
C ALA A 267 -10.89 9.64 7.40
N LEU A 268 -10.38 8.91 8.38
CA LEU A 268 -8.98 8.94 8.81
C LEU A 268 -8.41 7.52 8.70
N TRP A 269 -7.65 7.26 7.64
CA TRP A 269 -7.09 5.93 7.39
C TRP A 269 -5.79 5.71 8.19
N LEU A 270 -5.57 4.50 8.67
CA LEU A 270 -4.35 4.08 9.36
C LEU A 270 -3.61 3.04 8.52
N PRO A 271 -2.30 3.17 8.24
CA PRO A 271 -1.49 2.09 7.71
C PRO A 271 -1.57 0.83 8.58
N PHE A 272 -1.43 0.96 9.90
CA PHE A 272 -1.54 -0.16 10.86
C PHE A 272 -2.16 0.30 12.19
N ASN A 273 -2.67 -0.64 12.98
CA ASN A 273 -3.23 -0.41 14.31
C ASN A 273 -2.19 -0.61 15.43
N THR A 274 -1.00 -0.04 15.26
CA THR A 274 0.10 -0.08 16.23
C THR A 274 -0.05 0.99 17.33
N GLU A 275 0.80 0.93 18.36
CA GLU A 275 0.92 1.99 19.37
C GLU A 275 1.27 3.36 18.76
N GLU A 276 2.07 3.38 17.68
CA GLU A 276 2.34 4.60 16.89
C GLU A 276 1.04 5.16 16.29
N GLY A 277 0.21 4.28 15.72
CA GLY A 277 -1.10 4.65 15.18
C GLY A 277 -2.03 5.25 16.24
N LEU A 278 -2.00 4.73 17.47
CA LEU A 278 -2.76 5.28 18.59
C LEU A 278 -2.32 6.72 18.90
N GLY A 279 -1.01 6.95 18.99
CA GLY A 279 -0.45 8.30 19.19
C GLY A 279 -0.79 9.25 18.05
N PHE A 280 -0.68 8.78 16.81
CA PHE A 280 -1.07 9.55 15.61
C PHE A 280 -2.54 9.99 15.67
N VAL A 281 -3.46 9.10 16.07
CA VAL A 281 -4.88 9.44 16.19
C VAL A 281 -5.13 10.39 17.35
N GLU A 282 -4.45 10.22 18.49
CA GLU A 282 -4.57 11.15 19.62
C GLU A 282 -4.20 12.58 19.20
N ASP A 283 -3.09 12.73 18.47
CA ASP A 283 -2.65 14.01 17.93
C ASP A 283 -3.63 14.56 16.89
N ALA A 284 -4.05 13.73 15.92
CA ALA A 284 -4.94 14.14 14.83
C ALA A 284 -6.34 14.58 15.31
N LEU A 285 -6.83 14.00 16.41
CA LEU A 285 -8.12 14.30 17.00
C LEU A 285 -8.05 15.35 18.11
N GLY A 286 -6.87 15.86 18.47
CA GLY A 286 -6.66 16.85 19.51
C GLY A 286 -7.68 18.00 19.46
N GLY A 287 -8.49 18.12 20.53
CA GLY A 287 -9.51 19.16 20.67
C GLY A 287 -10.78 19.00 19.80
N LYS A 288 -10.91 17.91 19.05
CA LYS A 288 -12.08 17.60 18.22
C LYS A 288 -13.11 16.77 18.99
N THR A 289 -14.38 16.90 18.62
CA THR A 289 -15.49 16.12 19.21
C THR A 289 -16.48 15.71 18.12
N PHE A 290 -17.02 14.50 18.23
CA PHE A 290 -17.90 13.85 17.27
C PHE A 290 -19.13 13.28 17.99
N ASP A 291 -20.25 13.19 17.27
CA ASP A 291 -21.45 12.45 17.72
C ASP A 291 -21.26 10.93 17.60
N ARG A 292 -20.43 10.50 16.64
CA ARG A 292 -20.13 9.10 16.35
C ARG A 292 -18.71 8.97 15.79
N VAL A 293 -17.97 7.98 16.29
CA VAL A 293 -16.70 7.53 15.71
C VAL A 293 -16.86 6.07 15.32
N HIS A 294 -16.90 5.80 14.01
CA HIS A 294 -16.84 4.46 13.47
C HIS A 294 -15.38 4.02 13.41
N PHE A 295 -15.07 2.82 13.90
CA PHE A 295 -13.69 2.34 13.97
C PHE A 295 -13.57 0.90 13.50
N THR A 296 -12.69 0.69 12.52
CA THR A 296 -12.34 -0.61 11.97
C THR A 296 -10.88 -0.91 12.31
N ILE A 297 -10.61 -2.11 12.83
CA ILE A 297 -9.25 -2.59 13.13
C ILE A 297 -8.83 -3.67 12.14
N LEU A 298 -7.54 -3.79 11.89
CA LEU A 298 -6.96 -4.93 11.18
C LEU A 298 -6.80 -6.12 12.15
N PRO A 299 -7.51 -7.24 11.96
CA PRO A 299 -7.27 -8.46 12.73
C PRO A 299 -6.07 -9.21 12.12
N SER A 300 -4.85 -8.79 12.43
CA SER A 300 -3.63 -9.43 11.89
C SER A 300 -3.46 -10.89 12.35
N PHE A 301 -4.03 -11.25 13.51
CA PHE A 301 -3.82 -12.52 14.23
C PHE A 301 -2.35 -12.83 14.53
N ALA A 302 -1.46 -11.88 14.23
CA ALA A 302 -0.08 -11.90 14.63
C ALA A 302 0.00 -11.10 15.93
N ASP A 303 0.45 -11.76 16.99
CA ASP A 303 0.69 -11.15 18.30
C ASP A 303 1.96 -10.28 18.22
N SER A 304 1.96 -9.27 17.34
CA SER A 304 3.13 -8.42 17.11
C SER A 304 3.35 -7.53 18.34
N PRO A 305 4.60 -7.30 18.77
CA PRO A 305 4.91 -6.63 20.03
C PRO A 305 4.38 -5.20 20.17
N ASP A 306 4.09 -4.56 19.05
CA ASP A 306 3.76 -3.15 18.89
C ASP A 306 2.29 -2.92 18.45
N THR A 307 1.52 -4.00 18.25
CA THR A 307 0.08 -3.88 18.00
C THR A 307 -0.59 -3.30 19.25
N ALA A 308 -1.28 -2.17 19.09
CA ALA A 308 -2.01 -1.58 20.20
C ALA A 308 -3.23 -2.45 20.57
N PRO A 309 -3.42 -2.78 21.86
CA PRO A 309 -4.63 -3.48 22.31
C PRO A 309 -5.89 -2.65 22.00
N LEU A 310 -7.05 -3.31 21.96
CA LEU A 310 -8.31 -2.65 21.65
C LEU A 310 -8.75 -1.66 22.74
N GLU A 311 -8.46 -1.95 24.01
CA GLU A 311 -8.90 -1.12 25.14
C GLU A 311 -8.35 0.32 25.07
N PRO A 312 -7.03 0.57 24.85
CA PRO A 312 -6.50 1.90 24.58
C PRO A 312 -7.18 2.64 23.43
N TRP A 313 -7.54 1.94 22.34
CA TRP A 313 -8.27 2.55 21.23
C TRP A 313 -9.66 3.01 21.67
N ILE A 314 -10.42 2.15 22.36
CA ILE A 314 -11.76 2.51 22.84
C ILE A 314 -11.69 3.67 23.84
N ASP A 315 -10.72 3.65 24.76
CA ASP A 315 -10.52 4.72 25.73
C ASP A 315 -10.17 6.05 25.05
N LEU A 316 -9.28 6.03 24.06
CA LEU A 316 -8.94 7.22 23.28
C LEU A 316 -10.18 7.76 22.54
N LEU A 317 -10.83 6.93 21.73
CA LEU A 317 -11.91 7.37 20.85
C LEU A 317 -13.17 7.80 21.65
N SER A 318 -13.44 7.18 22.79
CA SER A 318 -14.55 7.54 23.69
C SER A 318 -14.40 8.93 24.30
N ARG A 319 -13.18 9.49 24.37
CA ARG A 319 -12.96 10.89 24.76
C ARG A 319 -13.44 11.87 23.69
N HIS A 320 -13.55 11.42 22.44
CA HIS A 320 -13.90 12.25 21.30
C HIS A 320 -15.35 12.06 20.82
N GLY A 321 -15.98 10.91 21.05
CA GLY A 321 -17.37 10.65 20.66
C GLY A 321 -17.82 9.24 21.04
N ASP A 322 -19.07 8.90 20.74
CA ASP A 322 -19.56 7.53 20.97
C ASP A 322 -19.05 6.59 19.87
N VAL A 323 -18.40 5.51 20.29
CA VAL A 323 -17.58 4.64 19.46
C VAL A 323 -18.40 3.45 18.98
N GLU A 324 -18.37 3.21 17.68
CA GLU A 324 -18.97 2.04 17.04
C GLU A 324 -17.88 1.25 16.32
N LEU A 325 -17.65 0.02 16.78
CA LEU A 325 -16.77 -0.91 16.07
C LEU A 325 -17.47 -1.43 14.83
N VAL A 326 -16.79 -1.34 13.69
CA VAL A 326 -17.29 -1.79 12.39
C VAL A 326 -16.34 -2.88 11.90
N GLY A 327 -16.89 -4.08 11.62
CA GLY A 327 -16.09 -5.25 11.21
C GLY A 327 -16.91 -6.53 11.17
#